data_AF-A0A936H8Q2-F1
#
_entry.id   AF-A0A936H8Q2-F1
#
_cell.length_a   1.000
_cell.length_b   1.000
_cell.length_c   1.000
_cell.angle_alpha   90.00
_cell.angle_beta   90.00
_cell.angle_gamma   90.00
#
_symmetry.space_group_name_H-M   'P 1'
#
loop_
_entity.id
_entity.type
_entity.pdbx_description
1 polymer ?
#
loop_
_entity_poly.entity_id
_entity_poly.type
_entity_poly.pdbx_seq_one_letter_code
_entity_poly.pdbx_strand_id
1 'polypeptide(L)' 'MEIVDILEYREQAKLIGYFKNKGTEWCEGIDVFCSDMWPGFINTARAVFPRATVVVDRFHFFITRRCFVRFSIGI' A
#
# COMPACT_ATOMS: atom_id res chain seq x y z
N MET A 1 -15.28 6.47 -1.14
CA MET A 1 -14.16 5.52 -1.35
C MET A 1 -13.68 5.75 -2.75
N GLU A 2 -12.54 6.40 -2.90
CA GLU A 2 -11.95 6.69 -4.21
C GLU A 2 -10.86 5.66 -4.48
N ILE A 3 -10.92 5.01 -5.64
CA ILE A 3 -9.94 3.99 -6.03
C ILE A 3 -8.82 4.72 -6.78
N VAL A 4 -7.60 4.66 -6.24
CA VAL A 4 -6.44 5.32 -6.87
C VAL A 4 -6.01 4.61 -8.15
N ASP A 5 -5.86 3.28 -8.09
CA ASP A 5 -5.43 2.45 -9.21
C ASP A 5 -5.76 0.97 -8.93
N ILE A 6 -5.83 0.15 -9.98
CA ILE A 6 -5.96 -1.30 -9.88
C ILE A 6 -4.72 -1.94 -10.49
N LEU A 7 -3.95 -2.68 -9.69
CA LEU A 7 -2.75 -3.39 -10.13
C LEU A 7 -3.05 -4.88 -10.31
N GLU A 8 -2.64 -5.45 -11.45
CA GLU A 8 -2.82 -6.88 -11.74
C GLU A 8 -1.73 -7.78 -11.13
N TYR A 9 -0.75 -7.17 -10.48
CA TYR A 9 0.40 -7.85 -9.89
C TYR A 9 0.54 -7.56 -8.41
N ARG A 10 1.18 -8.48 -7.70
CA ARG A 10 1.56 -8.33 -6.29
C ARG A 10 3.06 -8.34 -6.05
N GLU A 11 3.89 -8.56 -7.06
CA GLU A 11 5.34 -8.69 -6.87
C GLU A 11 5.94 -7.44 -6.17
N GLN A 12 6.69 -7.67 -5.09
CA GLN A 12 7.24 -6.59 -4.26
C GLN A 12 8.05 -5.56 -5.07
N ALA A 13 8.91 -6.04 -5.98
CA ALA A 13 9.73 -5.17 -6.82
C ALA A 13 8.88 -4.23 -7.71
N LYS A 14 7.80 -4.76 -8.30
CA LYS A 14 6.89 -3.97 -9.13
C LYS A 14 6.09 -2.97 -8.30
N LEU A 15 5.67 -3.34 -7.09
CA LEU A 15 4.97 -2.44 -6.16
C LEU A 15 5.87 -1.28 -5.71
N ILE A 16 7.14 -1.56 -5.36
CA ILE A 16 8.12 -0.52 -5.02
C ILE A 16 8.32 0.44 -6.20
N GLY A 17 8.47 -0.10 -7.41
CA GLY A 17 8.57 0.71 -8.62
C GLY A 17 7.34 1.58 -8.86
N TYR A 18 6.14 1.01 -8.72
CA TYR A 18 4.88 1.74 -8.86
C TYR A 18 4.79 2.94 -7.91
N PHE A 19 5.09 2.75 -6.62
CA PHE A 19 5.01 3.86 -5.66
C PHE A 19 6.09 4.91 -5.89
N LYS A 20 7.33 4.49 -6.19
CA LYS A 20 8.40 5.44 -6.54
C LYS A 20 8.06 6.27 -7.78
N ASN A 21 7.38 5.68 -8.76
CA ASN A 21 6.94 6.38 -9.96
C ASN A 21 5.85 7.44 -9.69
N LYS A 22 5.09 7.34 -8.58
CA LYS A 22 4.14 8.39 -8.17
C LYS A 22 4.84 9.63 -7.61
N GLY A 23 6.14 9.53 -7.30
CA GLY A 23 6.96 10.62 -6.79
C GLY A 23 7.19 10.53 -5.28
N THR A 24 8.34 11.05 -4.85
CA THR A 24 8.76 11.01 -3.44
C THR A 24 7.84 11.85 -2.56
N GLU A 25 7.42 13.04 -3.00
CA GLU A 25 6.50 13.90 -2.25
C GLU A 25 5.16 13.20 -1.98
N TRP A 26 4.64 12.47 -2.98
CA TRP A 26 3.41 11.69 -2.82
C TRP A 26 3.59 10.56 -1.80
N CYS A 27 4.74 9.90 -1.80
CA CYS A 27 5.05 8.85 -0.83
C CYS A 27 5.24 9.40 0.59
N GLU A 28 5.88 10.55 0.74
CA GLU A 28 6.12 11.19 2.03
C GLU A 28 4.86 11.77 2.64
N GLY A 29 3.86 12.12 1.83
CA GLY A 29 2.54 12.57 2.28
C GLY A 29 1.62 11.46 2.81
N ILE A 30 2.06 10.19 2.79
CA ILE A 30 1.27 9.07 3.31
C ILE A 30 1.55 8.90 4.81
N ASP A 31 0.54 9.13 5.64
CA ASP A 31 0.64 8.95 7.10
C ASP A 31 0.30 7.53 7.55
N VAL A 32 -0.65 6.90 6.85
CA VAL A 32 -1.15 5.56 7.19
C VAL A 32 -1.24 4.71 5.94
N PHE A 33 -0.60 3.55 5.98
CA PHE A 33 -0.65 2.52 4.95
C PHE A 33 -1.37 1.29 5.51
N CYS A 34 -2.59 1.04 5.05
CA CYS A 34 -3.33 -0.17 5.41
C CYS A 34 -3.20 -1.22 4.30
N SER A 35 -2.84 -2.46 4.62
CA SER A 35 -2.79 -3.57 3.64
C SER A 35 -3.15 -4.92 4.25
N ASP A 36 -3.40 -5.90 3.38
CA ASP A 36 -3.47 -7.32 3.77
C ASP A 36 -2.18 -7.80 4.45
N MET A 37 -2.26 -8.94 5.15
CA MET A 37 -1.15 -9.58 5.86
C MET A 37 -0.04 -10.14 4.96
N TRP A 38 -0.15 -10.00 3.64
CA TRP A 38 0.84 -10.56 2.74
C TRP A 38 2.20 -9.86 2.91
N PRO A 39 3.29 -10.61 3.20
CA PRO A 39 4.59 -10.02 3.55
C PRO A 39 5.15 -9.05 2.51
N GLY A 40 4.85 -9.24 1.23
CA GLY A 40 5.34 -8.33 0.20
C GLY A 40 4.75 -6.92 0.29
N PHE A 41 3.50 -6.75 0.74
CA PHE A 41 2.93 -5.42 0.98
C PHE A 41 3.57 -4.75 2.19
N ILE A 42 3.75 -5.50 3.28
CA ILE A 42 4.39 -5.01 4.51
C ILE A 42 5.84 -4.57 4.22
N ASN A 43 6.58 -5.38 3.47
CA ASN A 43 7.97 -5.07 3.11
C ASN A 43 8.06 -3.90 2.12
N THR A 44 7.15 -3.80 1.15
CA THR A 44 7.06 -2.62 0.28
C THR A 44 6.76 -1.37 1.10
N ALA A 45 5.81 -1.42 2.03
CA ALA A 45 5.44 -0.26 2.83
C ALA A 45 6.64 0.24 3.67
N ARG A 46 7.38 -0.67 4.30
CA ARG A 46 8.60 -0.33 5.04
C ARG A 46 9.70 0.24 4.15
N ALA A 47 9.79 -0.20 2.90
CA ALA A 47 10.81 0.26 1.96
C ALA A 47 10.49 1.62 1.33
N VAL A 48 9.21 1.95 1.16
CA VAL A 48 8.76 3.14 0.42
C VAL A 48 8.27 4.24 1.37
N PHE A 49 7.65 3.88 2.49
CA PHE A 49 7.00 4.79 3.42
C PHE A 49 7.63 4.69 4.82
N PRO A 50 8.85 5.22 5.03
CA PRO A 50 9.54 5.11 6.31
C PRO A 50 8.84 5.87 7.46
N ARG A 51 7.97 6.84 7.12
CA ARG A 51 7.22 7.66 8.08
C ARG A 51 5.78 7.19 8.30
N ALA A 52 5.26 6.31 7.44
CA ALA A 52 3.88 5.89 7.50
C ALA A 52 3.66 4.80 8.56
N THR A 53 2.51 4.88 9.25
CA THR A 53 2.04 3.80 10.10
C THR A 53 1.51 2.66 9.24
N VAL A 54 2.17 1.51 9.29
CA VAL A 54 1.74 0.30 8.58
C VAL A 54 0.70 -0.44 9.42
N VAL A 55 -0.55 -0.43 8.96
CA VAL A 55 -1.68 -1.14 9.57
C VAL A 55 -1.94 -2.41 8.76
N VAL A 56 -1.88 -3.56 9.41
CA VAL A 56 -2.21 -4.83 8.78
C VAL A 56 -3.68 -5.13 9.01
N ASP A 57 -4.44 -5.25 7.93
CA ASP A 57 -5.83 -5.64 8.00
C ASP A 57 -5.95 -7.14 8.28
N ARG A 58 -6.80 -7.50 9.26
CA ARG A 58 -7.03 -8.90 9.68
C ARG A 58 -8.33 -9.48 9.11
N PHE A 59 -9.12 -8.71 8.36
CA PHE A 59 -10.41 -9.16 7.84
C PHE A 59 -10.23 -9.97 6.56
N HIS A 60 -9.89 -11.25 6.69
CA HIS A 60 -9.99 -12.20 5.58
C HIS A 60 -11.44 -12.66 5.42
N PHE A 61 -12.31 -11.83 4.84
CA PHE A 61 -13.60 -12.33 4.35
C PHE A 61 -13.35 -13.06 3.03
N PHE A 62 -13.43 -14.38 3.07
CA PHE A 62 -13.32 -15.28 1.92
C PHE A 62 -14.26 -14.78 0.80
N ILE A 63 -13.70 -14.28 -0.33
CA ILE A 63 -14.12 -14.62 -1.71
C ILE A 63 -13.46 -13.81 -2.83
N THR A 64 -12.78 -12.69 -2.57
CA THR A 64 -12.14 -11.92 -3.66
C THR A 64 -10.73 -11.47 -3.33
N ARG A 65 -9.76 -11.88 -4.16
CA ARG A 65 -8.33 -11.49 -4.11
C ARG A 65 -8.12 -10.00 -4.46
N ARG A 66 -8.79 -9.08 -3.76
CA ARG A 66 -8.60 -7.64 -3.92
C ARG A 66 -7.97 -7.10 -2.65
N CYS A 67 -6.67 -6.83 -2.73
CA CYS A 67 -5.93 -6.13 -1.69
C CYS A 67 -6.42 -4.67 -1.65
N PHE A 68 -7.03 -4.25 -0.54
CA PHE A 68 -7.44 -2.86 -0.36
C PHE A 68 -6.30 -2.11 0.31
N VAL A 69 -5.64 -1.23 -0.44
CA VAL A 69 -4.62 -0.36 0.12
C VAL A 69 -5.27 1.00 0.42
N ARG A 70 -5.41 1.33 1.70
CA ARG A 70 -5.90 2.65 2.11
C ARG A 70 -4.73 3.55 2.44
N PHE A 71 -4.66 4.67 1.76
CA PHE A 71 -3.76 5.78 2.04
C PHE A 71 -4.56 6.89 2.70
N SER A 72 -4.13 7.35 3.86
CA SER A 72 -4.60 8.62 4.42
C SER A 72 -3.50 9.64 4.19
N ILE A 73 -3.77 10.60 3.32
CA ILE A 73 -2.92 11.77 3.12
C ILE A 73 -3.42 12.79 4.13
N GLY A 74 -2.60 13.14 5.13
CA GLY A 74 -2.89 14.25 6.02
C GLY A 74 -2.86 15.55 5.24
N ILE A 75 -4.05 16.05 4.90
CA ILE A 75 -4.26 17.45 4.51
C ILE A 75 -4.56 18.23 5.78
#